data_AF-A0A534Q6R7-F1
#
_entry.id   AF-A0A534Q6R7-F1
#
_cell.length_a   1.000
_cell.length_b   1.000
_cell.length_c   1.000
_cell.angle_alpha   90.00
_cell.angle_beta   90.00
_cell.angle_gamma   90.00
#
_symmetry.space_group_name_H-M   'P 1'
#
loop_
_entity.id
_entity.type
_entity.pdbx_description
1 polymer ?
#
loop_
_entity_poly.entity_id
_entity_poly.type
_entity_poly.pdbx_seq_one_letter_code
_entity_poly.pdbx_strand_id
1 'polypeptide(L)'
;MREVVDAVRRGELVYAKRVRKGSLDRYTGAAPPHVQAARKAGARAGPLVRYVVTAGGPEPVFHGQPLPADIDRSHYVERVLRPIAEAILEPLGLHSEDALGEPRQLGLFQESVD
;
A
#
# COMPACT_ATOMS: atom_id res chain seq x y z
N MET A 1 -3.31 -1.12 16.47
CA MET A 1 -3.30 -0.52 15.10
C MET A 1 -2.31 0.62 14.98
N ARG A 2 -2.30 1.60 15.89
CA ARG A 2 -1.37 2.76 15.85
C ARG A 2 0.11 2.38 15.69
N GLU A 3 0.61 1.39 16.43
CA GLU A 3 1.99 0.91 16.28
C GLU A 3 2.31 0.37 14.88
N VAL A 4 1.37 -0.38 14.28
CA VAL A 4 1.50 -0.89 12.91
C VAL A 4 1.48 0.26 11.91
N VAL A 5 0.58 1.25 12.10
CA VAL A 5 0.54 2.47 11.28
C VAL A 5 1.87 3.20 11.34
N ASP A 6 2.46 3.34 12.53
CA ASP A 6 3.76 3.99 12.70
C ASP A 6 4.89 3.17 12.06
N ALA A 7 4.87 1.85 12.16
CA ALA A 7 5.83 0.97 11.45
C ALA A 7 5.74 1.12 9.92
N VAL A 8 4.51 1.21 9.39
CA VAL A 8 4.28 1.52 7.97
C VAL A 8 4.84 2.89 7.60
N ARG A 9 4.59 3.90 8.44
CA ARG A 9 5.13 5.25 8.24
C ARG A 9 6.67 5.29 8.36
N ARG A 10 7.29 4.38 9.11
CA ARG A 10 8.75 4.24 9.16
C ARG A 10 9.35 3.48 7.97
N GLY A 11 8.53 2.83 7.15
CA GLY A 11 8.98 2.21 5.89
C GLY A 11 9.25 0.70 5.96
N GLU A 12 8.63 -0.01 6.91
CA GLU A 12 8.83 -1.45 7.09
C GLU A 12 8.04 -2.34 6.09
N LEU A 13 7.51 -1.79 4.99
CA LEU A 13 6.62 -2.52 4.07
C LEU A 13 7.22 -2.76 2.68
N VAL A 14 7.50 -4.03 2.38
CA VAL A 14 7.85 -4.51 1.04
C VAL A 14 6.74 -5.42 0.54
N TYR A 15 6.13 -5.09 -0.60
CA TYR A 15 5.20 -5.99 -1.28
C TYR A 15 5.96 -7.16 -1.91
N ALA A 16 5.34 -8.33 -1.95
CA ALA A 16 5.84 -9.48 -2.69
C ALA A 16 4.72 -10.11 -3.52
N LYS A 17 4.91 -10.21 -4.84
CA LYS A 17 3.90 -10.81 -5.73
C LYS A 17 4.55 -11.55 -6.90
N ARG A 18 4.01 -12.73 -7.20
CA ARG A 18 4.48 -13.55 -8.32
C ARG A 18 3.92 -13.02 -9.65
N VAL A 19 4.75 -12.96 -10.68
CA VAL A 19 4.30 -12.74 -12.07
C VAL A 19 3.66 -14.03 -12.57
N ARG A 20 2.40 -13.98 -13.00
CA ARG A 20 1.59 -15.20 -13.26
C ARG A 20 1.36 -15.51 -14.73
N LYS A 21 1.50 -14.55 -15.65
CA LYS A 21 1.24 -14.80 -17.09
C LYS A 21 2.38 -15.54 -17.83
N GLY A 22 3.35 -16.10 -17.11
CA GLY A 22 4.52 -16.77 -17.67
C GLY A 22 5.62 -15.81 -18.11
N SER A 23 5.26 -14.68 -18.73
CA SER A 23 6.22 -13.67 -19.20
C SER A 23 5.67 -12.23 -19.10
N LEU A 24 6.57 -11.24 -19.06
CA LEU A 24 6.23 -9.82 -18.86
C LEU A 24 5.61 -9.16 -20.11
N ASP A 25 5.91 -9.67 -21.30
CA ASP A 25 5.39 -9.26 -22.61
C ASP A 25 3.89 -9.57 -22.77
N ARG A 26 3.39 -10.60 -22.08
CA ARG A 26 1.95 -10.95 -22.07
C ARG A 26 1.08 -9.96 -21.27
N TYR A 27 1.67 -8.93 -20.68
CA TYR A 27 0.96 -7.82 -20.06
C TYR A 27 0.91 -6.63 -21.03
N THR A 28 -0.05 -6.66 -21.96
CA THR A 28 -0.15 -5.69 -23.06
C THR A 28 -0.93 -4.40 -22.71
N GLY A 29 -1.73 -4.41 -21.64
CA GLY A 29 -2.43 -3.24 -21.11
C GLY A 29 -1.71 -2.56 -19.95
N ALA A 30 -2.46 -1.80 -19.13
CA ALA A 30 -1.95 -1.21 -17.90
C ALA A 30 -1.32 -2.31 -17.01
N ALA A 31 0.00 -2.25 -16.86
CA ALA A 31 0.74 -3.27 -16.13
C ALA A 31 0.46 -3.10 -14.62
N PRO A 32 0.10 -4.18 -13.90
CA PRO A 32 -0.01 -4.12 -12.44
C PRO A 32 1.31 -3.70 -11.77
N PRO A 33 1.31 -3.18 -10.53
CA PRO A 33 2.50 -2.65 -9.88
C PRO A 33 3.71 -3.59 -9.86
N HIS A 34 3.52 -4.84 -9.44
CA HIS A 34 4.57 -5.87 -9.46
C HIS A 34 5.14 -6.16 -10.86
N VAL A 35 4.35 -5.99 -11.94
CA VAL A 35 4.81 -6.18 -13.32
C VAL A 35 5.64 -4.97 -13.77
N GLN A 36 5.23 -3.75 -13.39
CA GLN A 36 6.03 -2.54 -13.64
C GLN A 36 7.39 -2.63 -12.93
N ALA A 37 7.40 -3.01 -11.66
CA ALA A 37 8.64 -3.22 -10.91
C ALA A 37 9.51 -4.33 -11.52
N ALA A 38 8.91 -5.44 -11.97
CA ALA A 38 9.63 -6.50 -12.68
C ALA A 38 10.28 -6.00 -13.98
N ARG A 39 9.58 -5.16 -14.75
CA ARG A 39 10.13 -4.54 -15.97
C ARG A 39 11.33 -3.67 -15.65
N LYS A 40 11.25 -2.83 -14.60
CA LYS A 40 12.39 -2.03 -14.12
C LYS A 40 13.56 -2.90 -13.64
N ALA A 41 13.29 -4.04 -13.02
CA ALA A 41 14.31 -4.98 -12.58
C ALA A 41 15.01 -5.74 -13.74
N GLY A 42 14.38 -5.84 -14.90
CA GLY A 42 14.93 -6.52 -16.07
C GLY A 42 15.32 -7.98 -15.77
N ALA A 43 16.52 -8.39 -16.18
CA ALA A 43 17.04 -9.74 -15.95
C ALA A 43 17.20 -10.12 -14.47
N ARG A 44 17.21 -9.13 -13.56
CA ARG A 44 17.27 -9.37 -12.10
C ARG A 44 15.91 -9.72 -11.52
N ALA A 45 14.83 -9.63 -12.30
CA ALA A 45 13.49 -10.00 -11.86
C ALA A 45 13.40 -11.52 -11.67
N GLY A 46 13.23 -11.96 -10.43
CA GLY A 46 12.83 -13.32 -10.12
C GLY A 46 11.33 -13.57 -10.36
N PRO A 47 10.86 -14.82 -10.24
CA PRO A 47 9.43 -15.14 -10.37
C PRO A 47 8.58 -14.45 -9.29
N LEU A 48 9.14 -14.31 -8.08
CA LEU A 48 8.56 -13.51 -7.00
C LEU A 48 9.21 -12.13 -7.03
N VAL A 49 8.41 -11.11 -7.34
CA VAL A 49 8.88 -9.73 -7.41
C VAL A 49 8.62 -9.07 -6.06
N ARG A 50 9.69 -8.58 -5.44
CA ARG A 50 9.63 -7.71 -4.26
C ARG A 50 9.69 -6.27 -4.73
N TYR A 51 8.81 -5.42 -4.23
CA TYR A 51 8.72 -4.04 -4.69
C TYR A 51 8.10 -3.13 -3.63
N VAL A 52 8.34 -1.84 -3.77
CA VAL A 52 7.68 -0.76 -3.03
C VAL A 52 6.98 0.18 -4.00
N VAL A 53 6.06 1.00 -3.49
CA VAL A 53 5.46 2.09 -4.26
C VAL A 53 6.13 3.40 -3.83
N THR A 54 6.63 4.15 -4.81
CA THR A 54 7.23 5.48 -4.64
C THR A 54 6.36 6.53 -5.31
N ALA A 55 6.69 7.80 -5.14
CA ALA A 55 6.06 8.90 -5.90
C ALA A 55 6.22 8.72 -7.43
N GLY A 56 7.32 8.11 -7.88
CA GLY A 56 7.58 7.75 -9.28
C GLY A 56 6.95 6.42 -9.73
N GLY A 57 6.13 5.80 -8.87
CA GLY A 57 5.48 4.52 -9.12
C GLY A 57 6.23 3.32 -8.51
N PRO A 58 5.90 2.09 -8.94
CA PRO A 58 6.45 0.87 -8.34
C PRO A 58 7.94 0.71 -8.63
N GLU A 59 8.74 0.43 -7.60
CA GLU A 59 10.19 0.21 -7.68
C GLU A 59 10.59 -1.16 -7.12
N PRO A 60 11.48 -1.93 -7.80
CA PRO A 60 11.90 -3.24 -7.33
C PRO A 60 12.80 -3.14 -6.10
N VAL A 61 12.67 -4.10 -5.19
CA VAL A 61 13.50 -4.24 -3.99
C VAL A 61 14.36 -5.48 -4.12
N PHE A 62 15.66 -5.32 -3.87
CA PHE A 62 16.63 -6.40 -3.86
C PHE A 62 17.22 -6.59 -2.47
N HIS A 63 17.52 -7.84 -2.13
CA HIS A 63 18.18 -8.15 -0.86
C HIS A 63 19.55 -7.46 -0.77
N GLY A 64 19.86 -6.89 0.39
CA GLY A 64 21.12 -6.19 0.65
C GLY A 64 21.26 -4.82 -0.03
N GLN A 65 20.20 -4.31 -0.66
CA GLN A 65 20.16 -2.95 -1.20
C GLN A 65 19.28 -2.05 -0.32
N PRO A 66 19.65 -0.77 -0.13
CA PRO A 66 18.80 0.18 0.59
C PRO A 66 17.48 0.36 -0.15
N LEU A 67 16.42 0.61 0.60
CA LEU A 67 15.12 0.96 0.04
C LEU A 67 15.17 2.35 -0.62
N PRO A 68 14.33 2.62 -1.64
CA PRO A 68 14.17 3.96 -2.19
C PRO A 68 13.83 4.99 -1.11
N ALA A 69 14.39 6.19 -1.20
CA ALA A 69 14.15 7.25 -0.21
C ALA A 69 12.73 7.83 -0.32
N ASP A 70 12.15 7.81 -1.51
CA ASP A 70 10.88 8.43 -1.92
C ASP A 70 9.68 7.47 -1.87
N ILE A 71 9.72 6.46 -0.99
CA ILE A 71 8.58 5.56 -0.74
C ILE A 71 7.36 6.39 -0.34
N ASP A 72 6.27 6.20 -1.08
CA ASP A 72 4.97 6.78 -0.79
C ASP A 72 4.32 5.98 0.33
N ARG A 73 4.55 6.42 1.57
CA ARG A 73 4.02 5.76 2.77
C ARG A 73 2.52 5.95 2.92
N SER A 74 2.00 7.10 2.48
CA SER A 74 0.58 7.41 2.51
C SER A 74 -0.21 6.38 1.69
N HIS A 75 0.32 5.95 0.55
CA HIS A 75 -0.26 4.86 -0.23
C HIS A 75 -0.55 3.60 0.61
N TYR A 76 0.34 3.20 1.50
CA TYR A 76 0.16 1.98 2.30
C TYR A 76 -0.87 2.14 3.41
N VAL A 77 -0.91 3.32 4.03
CA VAL A 77 -1.97 3.65 5.00
C VAL A 77 -3.33 3.53 4.31
N GLU A 78 -3.48 4.15 3.15
CA GLU A 78 -4.74 4.18 2.40
C GLU A 78 -5.14 2.85 1.76
N ARG A 79 -4.18 2.09 1.23
CA ARG A 79 -4.48 0.90 0.41
C ARG A 79 -4.40 -0.41 1.18
N VAL A 80 -3.78 -0.41 2.36
CA VAL A 80 -3.62 -1.61 3.18
C VAL A 80 -4.26 -1.41 4.55
N LEU A 81 -3.82 -0.41 5.31
CA LEU A 81 -4.24 -0.29 6.70
C LEU A 81 -5.70 0.17 6.84
N ARG A 82 -6.13 1.17 6.05
CA ARG A 82 -7.51 1.68 6.09
C ARG A 82 -8.53 0.60 5.76
N PRO A 83 -8.43 -0.15 4.64
CA PRO A 83 -9.40 -1.22 4.35
C PRO A 83 -9.43 -2.32 5.42
N ILE A 84 -8.29 -2.63 6.05
CA ILE A 84 -8.24 -3.60 7.16
C ILE A 84 -8.93 -3.02 8.40
N ALA A 85 -8.69 -1.75 8.72
CA ALA A 85 -9.32 -1.07 9.84
C ALA A 85 -10.83 -1.00 9.66
N GLU A 86 -11.31 -0.55 8.49
CA GLU A 86 -12.72 -0.48 8.12
C GLU A 86 -13.40 -1.85 8.25
N ALA A 87 -12.82 -2.89 7.64
CA ALA A 87 -13.38 -4.25 7.68
C ALA A 87 -13.52 -4.83 9.10
N ILE A 88 -12.68 -4.41 10.04
CA ILE A 88 -12.71 -4.89 11.43
C ILE A 88 -13.59 -4.00 12.32
N LEU A 89 -13.54 -2.68 12.13
CA LEU A 89 -14.09 -1.69 13.06
C LEU A 89 -15.52 -1.28 12.72
N GLU A 90 -15.86 -1.14 11.43
CA GLU A 90 -17.21 -0.74 11.03
C GLU A 90 -18.29 -1.70 11.54
N PRO A 91 -18.12 -3.04 11.51
CA PRO A 91 -19.11 -3.96 12.07
C PRO A 91 -19.31 -3.82 13.59
N LEU A 92 -18.36 -3.19 14.28
CA LEU A 92 -18.40 -2.92 15.71
C LEU A 92 -18.94 -1.52 16.03
N GLY A 93 -19.35 -0.74 15.02
CA GLY A 93 -19.75 0.66 15.17
C GLY A 93 -18.58 1.59 15.51
N LEU A 94 -17.35 1.18 15.21
CA LEU A 94 -16.13 1.96 15.43
C LEU A 94 -15.60 2.54 14.12
N HIS A 95 -14.83 3.61 14.23
CA HIS A 95 -14.32 4.37 13.09
C HIS A 95 -12.85 4.08 12.80
N SER A 96 -12.50 3.98 11.51
CA SER A 96 -11.13 3.67 11.08
C SER A 96 -10.16 4.82 11.37
N GLU A 97 -10.65 6.07 11.34
CA GLU A 97 -9.91 7.30 11.62
C GLU A 97 -9.28 7.28 13.01
N ASP A 98 -10.01 6.77 14.01
CA ASP A 98 -9.51 6.66 15.39
C ASP A 98 -8.31 5.70 15.47
N ALA A 99 -8.37 4.61 14.71
CA ALA A 99 -7.31 3.59 14.67
C ALA A 99 -6.09 4.03 13.85
N LEU A 100 -6.29 4.86 12.82
CA LEU A 100 -5.24 5.45 11.98
C LEU A 100 -4.64 6.74 12.57
N GLY A 101 -5.25 7.27 13.64
CA GLY A 101 -4.85 8.49 14.32
C GLY A 101 -5.14 9.74 13.51
N GLU A 102 -6.20 9.71 12.73
CA GLU A 102 -6.67 10.82 11.88
C GLU A 102 -7.75 11.62 12.61
N PRO A 103 -7.83 12.94 12.36
CA PRO A 103 -8.91 13.73 12.91
C PRO A 103 -10.24 13.25 12.33
N ARG A 104 -11.20 12.95 13.19
CA ARG A 104 -12.57 12.71 12.73
C ARG A 104 -13.14 13.99 12.16
N GLN A 105 -13.63 13.94 10.93
CA GLN A 105 -14.47 15.01 10.41
C GLN A 105 -15.78 14.99 11.20
N LEU A 106 -15.98 16.00 12.06
CA LEU A 106 -17.24 16.18 12.77
C LEU A 106 -18.34 16.40 11.72
N GLY A 107 -19.39 15.58 11.75
CA GLY A 107 -20.56 15.75 10.89
C GLY A 107 -21.16 17.13 11.14
N LEU A 108 -21.11 18.01 10.15
CA LEU A 108 -21.52 19.42 10.29
C LEU A 108 -23.05 19.61 10.25
N PHE A 109 -23.82 18.54 10.37
CA PHE A 109 -25.27 18.57 10.38
C PHE A 109 -25.77 17.65 11.49
N GLN A 110 -25.85 18.18 12.71
CA GLN A 110 -26.92 17.78 13.61
C GLN A 110 -28.14 18.58 13.15
N GLU A 111 -28.95 18.01 12.26
CA GLU A 111 -30.31 18.51 12.08
C GLU A 111 -31.06 18.24 13.39
N SER A 112 -31.22 19.31 14.16
CA SER A 112 -32.32 19.44 15.10
C SER A 112 -33.62 19.27 14.32
N VAL A 113 -34.35 18.20 14.61
CA VAL A 113 -35.78 18.13 14.33
C VAL A 113 -36.46 17.76 15.63
N ASP A 114 -37.37 18.65 16.02
CA ASP A 114 -38.17 18.67 17.24
C ASP A 114 -38.97 17.39 17.52
#